data_AF-A0A960XRI4-F1
#
_entry.id   AF-A0A960XRI4-F1
#
_cell.length_a   1.000
_cell.length_b   1.000
_cell.length_c   1.000
_cell.angle_alpha   90.00
_cell.angle_beta   90.00
_cell.angle_gamma   90.00
#
_symmetry.space_group_name_H-M   'P 1'
#
loop_
_entity.id
_entity.type
_entity.pdbx_description
1 polymer ?
#
loop_
_entity_poly.entity_id
_entity_poly.type
_entity_poly.pdbx_seq_one_letter_code
_entity_poly.pdbx_strand_id
1 'polypeptide(L)'
;MSTSEVSPIVPREGWHVMHLFYHVDHAQWSLLAEEEKRQAKVRLTELVQEIRATPDTHLLVFSVATPKADLGFMLLTPDLQIANQYEKQLSLSLGPEILAPAYSYLSQTESSEYTTTREQYAAETLVGEKGLAEGSDEYEAALKEFDERMAHYLKHRLYPVLPDWPVICFYPMSKRRSGADNWY
;
A
#
# COMPACT_ATOMS: atom_id res chain seq x y z
N MET A 1 -30.60 -11.82 -9.08
CA MET A 1 -29.32 -11.10 -9.25
C MET A 1 -28.44 -11.99 -10.11
N SER A 2 -27.78 -11.43 -11.14
CA SER A 2 -26.92 -12.20 -12.04
C SER A 2 -25.84 -12.94 -11.23
N THR A 3 -25.78 -14.25 -11.34
CA THR A 3 -24.77 -15.13 -10.71
C THR A 3 -23.47 -15.15 -11.53
N SER A 4 -23.17 -14.07 -12.24
CA SER A 4 -21.90 -13.94 -12.95
C SER A 4 -20.81 -13.73 -11.90
N GLU A 5 -19.85 -14.63 -11.84
CA GLU A 5 -18.62 -14.40 -11.09
C GLU A 5 -17.99 -13.10 -11.58
N VAL A 6 -17.68 -12.21 -10.64
CA VAL A 6 -17.01 -10.94 -10.94
C VAL A 6 -15.55 -11.27 -11.23
N SER A 7 -15.08 -10.93 -12.42
CA SER A 7 -13.68 -11.20 -12.79
C SER A 7 -12.72 -10.35 -11.96
N PRO A 8 -11.62 -10.95 -11.44
CA PRO A 8 -10.58 -10.22 -10.72
C PRO A 8 -9.97 -9.10 -11.56
N ILE A 9 -9.60 -8.00 -10.92
CA ILE A 9 -8.88 -6.88 -11.55
C ILE A 9 -7.50 -6.77 -10.90
N VAL A 10 -6.53 -7.45 -11.51
CA VAL A 10 -5.15 -7.57 -11.02
C VAL A 10 -4.21 -6.78 -11.94
N PRO A 11 -3.33 -5.91 -11.39
CA PRO A 11 -2.39 -5.15 -12.20
C PRO A 11 -1.27 -6.05 -12.72
N ARG A 12 -0.53 -5.59 -13.75
CA ARG A 12 0.62 -6.33 -14.29
C ARG A 12 1.73 -6.52 -13.26
N GLU A 13 1.94 -5.54 -12.39
CA GLU A 13 2.95 -5.58 -11.33
C GLU A 13 2.44 -4.85 -10.08
N GLY A 14 2.93 -5.26 -8.92
CA GLY A 14 2.58 -4.64 -7.65
C GLY A 14 1.17 -4.95 -7.15
N TRP A 15 0.75 -4.27 -6.09
CA TRP A 15 -0.56 -4.38 -5.48
C TRP A 15 -1.31 -3.06 -5.50
N HIS A 16 -2.64 -3.15 -5.49
CA HIS A 16 -3.48 -1.99 -5.19
C HIS A 16 -3.27 -1.58 -3.74
N VAL A 17 -3.30 -0.27 -3.48
CA VAL A 17 -3.17 0.32 -2.15
C VAL A 17 -4.29 1.31 -1.93
N MET A 18 -5.12 1.08 -0.92
CA MET A 18 -6.16 2.01 -0.48
C MET A 18 -5.79 2.58 0.89
N HIS A 19 -5.66 3.91 0.96
CA HIS A 19 -5.67 4.64 2.22
C HIS A 19 -7.08 5.15 2.47
N LEU A 20 -7.66 4.80 3.60
CA LEU A 20 -9.02 5.14 4.00
C LEU A 20 -8.96 5.86 5.34
N PHE A 21 -9.58 7.03 5.44
CA PHE A 21 -9.58 7.85 6.66
C PHE A 21 -11.01 8.21 7.03
N TYR A 22 -11.36 8.03 8.30
CA TYR A 22 -12.70 8.24 8.82
C TYR A 22 -12.70 9.13 10.05
N HIS A 23 -13.76 9.91 10.18
CA HIS A 23 -14.20 10.47 11.45
C HIS A 23 -15.15 9.52 12.15
N VAL A 24 -15.07 9.46 13.48
CA VAL A 24 -16.05 8.73 14.29
C VAL A 24 -17.18 9.67 14.67
N ASP A 25 -18.41 9.36 14.25
CA ASP A 25 -19.59 10.08 14.74
C ASP A 25 -19.88 9.67 16.19
N HIS A 26 -19.36 10.46 17.12
CA HIS A 26 -19.54 10.24 18.55
C HIS A 26 -20.98 10.39 19.00
N ALA A 27 -21.81 11.19 18.32
CA ALA A 27 -23.21 11.35 18.67
C ALA A 27 -23.96 10.06 18.36
N GLN A 28 -23.82 9.53 17.14
CA GLN A 28 -24.43 8.25 16.76
C GLN A 28 -23.89 7.10 17.61
N TRP A 29 -22.57 7.05 17.84
CA TRP A 29 -21.96 6.02 18.67
C TRP A 29 -22.50 6.04 20.11
N SER A 30 -22.77 7.23 20.67
CA SER A 30 -23.27 7.36 22.04
C SER A 30 -24.69 6.81 22.23
N LEU A 31 -25.49 6.80 21.17
CA LEU A 31 -26.88 6.31 21.18
C LEU A 31 -26.99 4.79 21.21
N LEU A 32 -25.94 4.08 20.78
CA LEU A 32 -25.91 2.62 20.79
C LEU A 32 -25.90 2.08 22.23
N ALA A 33 -26.66 1.01 22.47
CA ALA A 33 -26.57 0.25 23.71
C ALA A 33 -25.19 -0.39 23.86
N GLU A 34 -24.78 -0.69 25.10
CA GLU A 34 -23.47 -1.30 25.36
C GLU A 34 -23.27 -2.64 24.64
N GLU A 35 -24.34 -3.42 24.51
CA GLU A 35 -24.33 -4.67 23.76
C GLU A 35 -24.11 -4.44 22.26
N GLU A 36 -24.73 -3.40 21.67
CA GLU A 36 -24.53 -3.04 20.25
C GLU A 36 -23.11 -2.55 20.01
N LYS A 37 -22.56 -1.72 20.91
CA LYS A 37 -21.15 -1.29 20.86
C LYS A 37 -20.21 -2.49 20.96
N ARG A 38 -20.51 -3.47 21.81
CA ARG A 38 -19.72 -4.70 21.94
C ARG A 38 -19.74 -5.50 20.64
N GLN A 39 -20.92 -5.70 20.05
CA GLN A 39 -21.06 -6.40 18.77
C GLN A 39 -20.34 -5.68 17.62
N ALA A 40 -20.44 -4.35 17.55
CA ALA A 40 -19.70 -3.54 16.58
C ALA A 40 -18.19 -3.71 16.67
N LYS A 41 -17.63 -3.69 17.90
CA LYS A 41 -16.21 -3.94 18.14
C LYS A 41 -15.78 -5.36 17.75
N VAL A 42 -16.62 -6.36 18.03
CA VAL A 42 -16.36 -7.75 17.61
C VAL A 42 -16.35 -7.87 16.09
N ARG A 43 -17.35 -7.33 15.39
CA ARG A 43 -17.41 -7.35 13.92
C ARG A 43 -16.18 -6.72 13.27
N LEU A 44 -15.75 -5.54 13.75
CA LEU A 44 -14.54 -4.91 13.23
C LEU A 44 -13.30 -5.78 13.49
N THR A 45 -13.20 -6.40 14.67
CA THR A 45 -12.07 -7.29 15.01
C THR A 45 -12.03 -8.52 14.11
N GLU A 46 -13.17 -9.18 13.90
CA GLU A 46 -13.30 -10.34 13.01
C GLU A 46 -12.98 -9.97 11.56
N LEU A 47 -13.48 -8.83 11.09
CA LEU A 47 -13.19 -8.34 9.74
C LEU A 47 -11.69 -8.05 9.54
N VAL A 48 -11.03 -7.43 10.52
CA VAL A 48 -9.58 -7.20 10.47
C VAL A 48 -8.82 -8.52 10.39
N GLN A 49 -9.25 -9.55 11.13
CA GLN A 49 -8.65 -10.89 11.07
C GLN A 49 -8.89 -11.56 9.72
N GLU A 50 -10.11 -11.47 9.18
CA GLU A 50 -10.46 -11.98 7.85
C GLU A 50 -9.56 -11.36 6.77
N ILE A 51 -9.47 -10.03 6.73
CA ILE A 51 -8.66 -9.31 5.74
C ILE A 51 -7.18 -9.73 5.83
N ARG A 52 -6.64 -9.87 7.05
CA ARG A 52 -5.25 -10.30 7.27
C ARG A 52 -5.00 -11.78 6.97
N ALA A 53 -6.05 -12.60 6.97
CA ALA A 53 -5.97 -14.01 6.60
C ALA A 53 -6.12 -14.22 5.08
N THR A 54 -6.65 -13.23 4.36
CA THR A 54 -6.78 -13.28 2.91
C THR A 54 -5.38 -13.29 2.25
N PRO A 55 -5.13 -14.21 1.29
CA PRO A 55 -3.85 -14.32 0.62
C PRO A 55 -3.37 -12.98 0.04
N ASP A 56 -2.08 -12.70 0.21
CA ASP A 56 -1.40 -11.51 -0.31
C ASP A 56 -2.09 -10.18 0.03
N THR A 57 -2.87 -10.16 1.12
CA THR A 57 -3.63 -8.99 1.56
C THR A 57 -3.13 -8.49 2.91
N HIS A 58 -2.85 -7.19 2.99
CA HIS A 58 -2.32 -6.55 4.19
C HIS A 58 -3.24 -5.43 4.64
N LEU A 59 -3.45 -5.33 5.96
CA LEU A 59 -4.24 -4.26 6.57
C LEU A 59 -3.52 -3.68 7.79
N LEU A 60 -3.18 -2.40 7.70
CA LEU A 60 -2.80 -1.58 8.84
C LEU A 60 -4.01 -0.80 9.34
N VAL A 61 -4.18 -0.77 10.65
CA VAL A 61 -5.21 0.02 11.35
C VAL A 61 -4.48 1.00 12.26
N PHE A 62 -4.81 2.29 12.18
CA PHE A 62 -4.09 3.32 12.92
C PHE A 62 -5.01 4.46 13.33
N SER A 63 -4.65 5.15 14.42
CA SER A 63 -5.28 6.42 14.78
C SER A 63 -4.56 7.59 14.13
N VAL A 64 -5.29 8.67 13.84
CA VAL A 64 -4.72 9.88 13.25
C VAL A 64 -4.55 10.93 14.35
N ALA A 65 -3.33 11.45 14.49
CA ALA A 65 -2.98 12.33 15.61
C ALA A 65 -3.60 13.75 15.56
N THR A 66 -4.28 14.10 14.47
CA THR A 66 -4.81 15.45 14.22
C THR A 66 -6.29 15.36 13.83
N PRO A 67 -7.08 16.42 13.98
CA PRO A 67 -8.50 16.43 13.58
C PRO A 67 -8.79 16.26 12.08
N LYS A 68 -7.81 15.87 11.26
CA LYS A 68 -8.03 15.53 9.84
C LYS A 68 -8.81 14.23 9.66
N ALA A 69 -8.73 13.34 10.64
CA ALA A 69 -9.44 12.06 10.74
C ALA A 69 -9.22 11.53 12.17
N ASP A 70 -9.96 10.50 12.58
CA ASP A 70 -9.79 9.84 13.88
C ASP A 70 -9.17 8.45 13.71
N LEU A 71 -9.63 7.71 12.69
CA LEU A 71 -9.25 6.34 12.39
C LEU A 71 -8.84 6.22 10.92
N GLY A 72 -7.83 5.41 10.63
CA GLY A 72 -7.43 5.10 9.27
C GLY A 72 -7.10 3.62 9.05
N PHE A 73 -7.25 3.23 7.78
CA PHE A 73 -6.91 1.91 7.27
C PHE A 73 -6.00 2.05 6.06
N MET A 74 -4.95 1.25 5.99
CA MET A 74 -4.15 1.07 4.78
C MET A 74 -4.29 -0.38 4.34
N LEU A 75 -4.98 -0.59 3.22
CA LEU A 75 -5.27 -1.90 2.64
C LEU A 75 -4.42 -2.11 1.38
N LEU A 76 -3.68 -3.21 1.32
CA LEU A 76 -2.95 -3.64 0.14
C LEU A 76 -3.47 -5.00 -0.31
N THR A 77 -3.77 -5.17 -1.59
CA THR A 77 -4.26 -6.45 -2.13
C THR A 77 -4.04 -6.54 -3.65
N PRO A 78 -3.91 -7.74 -4.24
CA PRO A 78 -3.73 -7.90 -5.68
C PRO A 78 -4.98 -7.54 -6.49
N ASP A 79 -6.18 -7.76 -5.95
CA ASP A 79 -7.44 -7.63 -6.68
C ASP A 79 -8.24 -6.40 -6.23
N LEU A 80 -8.53 -5.50 -7.17
CA LEU A 80 -9.31 -4.30 -6.91
C LEU A 80 -10.74 -4.60 -6.44
N GLN A 81 -11.31 -5.73 -6.86
CA GLN A 81 -12.67 -6.13 -6.44
C GLN A 81 -12.68 -6.49 -4.95
N ILE A 82 -11.67 -7.23 -4.49
CA ILE A 82 -11.45 -7.54 -3.08
C ILE A 82 -11.21 -6.24 -2.29
N ALA A 83 -10.37 -5.34 -2.82
CA ALA A 83 -10.10 -4.05 -2.19
C ALA A 83 -11.39 -3.25 -1.95
N ASN A 84 -12.23 -3.13 -2.98
CA ASN A 84 -13.50 -2.42 -2.91
C ASN A 84 -14.48 -3.11 -1.95
N GLN A 85 -14.56 -4.44 -1.96
CA GLN A 85 -15.41 -5.18 -1.01
C GLN A 85 -15.00 -4.90 0.44
N TYR A 86 -13.72 -5.00 0.75
CA TYR A 86 -13.23 -4.74 2.10
C TYR A 86 -13.36 -3.29 2.53
N GLU A 87 -13.16 -2.33 1.62
CA GLU A 87 -13.43 -0.92 1.93
C GLU A 87 -14.89 -0.72 2.37
N LYS A 88 -15.87 -1.29 1.65
CA LYS A 88 -17.29 -1.17 2.03
C LYS A 88 -17.59 -1.84 3.37
N GLN A 89 -17.01 -3.01 3.63
CA GLN A 89 -17.17 -3.71 4.90
C GLN A 89 -16.53 -2.94 6.06
N LEU A 90 -15.32 -2.38 5.87
CA LEU A 90 -14.63 -1.54 6.86
C LEU A 90 -15.44 -0.29 7.19
N SER A 91 -15.94 0.43 6.17
CA SER A 91 -16.81 1.60 6.33
C SER A 91 -18.04 1.32 7.20
N LEU A 92 -18.59 0.11 7.15
CA LEU A 92 -19.81 -0.28 7.87
C LEU A 92 -19.54 -1.11 9.15
N SER A 93 -18.27 -1.41 9.45
CA SER A 93 -17.87 -2.37 10.48
C SER A 93 -18.43 -2.04 11.87
N LEU A 94 -18.39 -0.76 12.25
CA LEU A 94 -18.92 -0.26 13.53
C LEU A 94 -20.43 -0.01 13.52
N GLY A 95 -21.08 -0.18 12.37
CA GLY A 95 -22.48 0.17 12.13
C GLY A 95 -22.63 1.28 11.09
N PRO A 96 -23.85 1.47 10.56
CA PRO A 96 -24.13 2.54 9.60
C PRO A 96 -23.90 3.91 10.25
N GLU A 97 -23.40 4.87 9.46
CA GLU A 97 -23.17 6.27 9.87
C GLU A 97 -22.21 6.49 11.06
N ILE A 98 -21.56 5.44 11.61
CA ILE A 98 -20.58 5.59 12.70
C ILE A 98 -19.23 6.07 12.16
N LEU A 99 -18.79 5.53 11.02
CA LEU A 99 -17.55 5.93 10.36
C LEU A 99 -17.88 6.83 9.17
N ALA A 100 -17.73 8.14 9.35
CA ALA A 100 -17.91 9.13 8.31
C ALA A 100 -16.61 9.27 7.48
N PRO A 101 -16.61 9.03 6.16
CA PRO A 101 -15.41 9.18 5.35
C PRO A 101 -14.85 10.61 5.37
N ALA A 102 -13.58 10.77 5.69
CA ALA A 102 -12.88 12.06 5.75
C ALA A 102 -11.97 12.27 4.53
N TYR A 103 -11.24 11.23 4.13
CA TYR A 103 -10.34 11.26 2.98
C TYR A 103 -10.08 9.83 2.49
N SER A 104 -9.73 9.69 1.21
CA SER A 104 -9.23 8.43 0.67
C SER A 104 -8.20 8.63 -0.42
N TYR A 105 -7.38 7.62 -0.64
CA TYR A 105 -6.41 7.60 -1.73
C TYR A 105 -6.25 6.19 -2.29
N LEU A 106 -6.56 6.02 -3.57
CA LEU A 106 -6.32 4.80 -4.32
C LEU A 106 -5.02 4.95 -5.12
N SER A 107 -4.14 3.98 -4.99
CA SER A 107 -2.83 3.94 -5.65
C SER A 107 -2.41 2.50 -5.90
N GLN A 108 -1.23 2.31 -6.48
CA GLN A 108 -0.60 1.02 -6.70
C GLN A 108 0.86 1.12 -6.24
N THR A 109 1.41 0.04 -5.67
CA THR A 109 2.84 -0.02 -5.41
C THR A 109 3.60 0.03 -6.73
N GLU A 110 4.63 0.88 -6.82
CA GLU A 110 5.37 1.12 -8.04
C GLU A 110 6.88 0.93 -7.82
N SER A 111 7.58 0.50 -8.86
CA SER A 111 9.04 0.54 -8.90
C SER A 111 9.50 1.98 -9.16
N SER A 112 10.45 2.47 -8.35
CA SER A 112 10.94 3.85 -8.51
C SER A 112 11.77 4.01 -9.78
N GLU A 113 11.52 5.09 -10.53
CA GLU A 113 12.30 5.47 -11.73
C GLU A 113 13.79 5.74 -11.43
N TYR A 114 14.16 6.13 -10.20
CA TYR A 114 15.55 6.45 -9.81
C TYR A 114 16.41 5.24 -9.43
N THR A 115 16.12 4.09 -10.01
CA THR A 115 16.90 2.88 -9.74
C THR A 115 18.08 2.84 -10.71
N THR A 116 19.30 2.66 -10.21
CA THR A 116 20.48 2.49 -11.07
C THR A 116 20.22 1.36 -12.06
N THR A 117 20.32 1.67 -13.35
CA THR A 117 20.17 0.65 -14.39
C THR A 117 21.38 -0.27 -14.41
N ARG A 118 21.22 -1.46 -14.99
CA ARG A 118 22.33 -2.41 -15.16
C ARG A 118 23.46 -1.78 -15.98
N GLU A 119 23.10 -1.00 -17.00
CA GLU A 119 24.02 -0.29 -17.88
C GLU A 119 24.77 0.82 -17.15
N GLN A 120 24.08 1.61 -16.31
CA GLN A 120 24.73 2.64 -15.49
C GLN A 120 25.68 2.02 -14.46
N TYR A 121 25.27 0.93 -13.79
CA TYR A 121 26.13 0.24 -12.83
C TYR A 121 27.38 -0.34 -13.51
N ALA A 122 27.23 -0.94 -14.69
CA ALA A 122 28.34 -1.41 -15.51
C ALA A 122 29.33 -0.30 -15.85
N ALA A 123 28.85 0.79 -16.45
CA ALA A 123 29.71 1.85 -16.96
C ALA A 123 30.33 2.71 -15.85
N GLU A 124 29.53 3.17 -14.90
CA GLU A 124 29.97 4.13 -13.89
C GLU A 124 30.70 3.44 -12.73
N THR A 125 30.15 2.35 -12.20
CA THR A 125 30.72 1.67 -11.03
C THR A 125 31.77 0.63 -11.42
N LEU A 126 31.44 -0.33 -12.29
CA LEU A 126 32.37 -1.45 -12.57
C LEU A 126 33.56 -1.00 -13.40
N VAL A 127 33.32 -0.29 -14.50
CA VAL A 127 34.40 0.21 -15.37
C VAL A 127 35.00 1.50 -14.82
N GLY A 128 34.17 2.50 -14.51
CA GLY A 128 34.62 3.83 -14.08
C GLY A 128 35.34 3.86 -12.73
N GLU A 129 34.69 3.36 -11.67
CA GLU A 129 35.23 3.42 -10.30
C GLU A 129 36.15 2.24 -9.96
N LYS A 130 35.75 1.02 -10.32
CA LYS A 130 36.48 -0.21 -9.96
C LYS A 130 37.53 -0.63 -10.99
N GLY A 131 37.52 -0.05 -12.19
CA GLY A 131 38.50 -0.33 -13.25
C GLY A 131 38.45 -1.78 -13.75
N LEU A 132 37.31 -2.46 -13.64
CA LEU A 132 37.14 -3.83 -14.12
C LEU A 132 37.07 -3.84 -15.65
N ALA A 133 37.73 -4.82 -16.27
CA ALA A 133 37.64 -5.04 -17.70
C ALA A 133 36.29 -5.66 -18.06
N GLU A 134 35.61 -5.11 -19.07
CA GLU A 134 34.36 -5.68 -19.57
C GLU A 134 34.57 -7.13 -20.01
N GLY A 135 33.68 -8.01 -19.54
CA GLY A 135 33.75 -9.45 -19.82
C GLY A 135 34.80 -10.23 -19.01
N SER A 136 35.47 -9.61 -18.02
CA SER A 136 36.25 -10.39 -17.05
C SER A 136 35.32 -11.21 -16.13
N ASP A 137 35.86 -12.29 -15.56
CA ASP A 137 35.10 -13.12 -14.61
C ASP A 137 34.63 -12.29 -13.40
N GLU A 138 35.43 -11.33 -12.93
CA GLU A 138 35.02 -10.43 -11.84
C GLU A 138 33.92 -9.45 -12.25
N TYR A 139 33.94 -8.97 -13.50
CA TYR A 139 32.91 -8.08 -14.05
C TYR A 139 31.56 -8.81 -14.15
N GLU A 140 31.55 -10.01 -14.74
CA GLU A 140 30.32 -10.82 -14.90
C GLU A 140 29.76 -11.26 -13.54
N ALA A 141 30.63 -11.62 -12.59
CA ALA A 141 30.20 -11.95 -11.23
C ALA A 141 29.55 -10.75 -10.53
N ALA A 142 30.14 -9.55 -10.64
CA ALA A 142 29.61 -8.34 -10.04
C ALA A 142 28.28 -7.87 -10.68
N LEU A 143 28.13 -8.07 -12.00
CA LEU A 143 26.86 -7.82 -12.69
C LEU A 143 25.76 -8.77 -12.22
N LYS A 144 26.09 -10.07 -12.10
CA LYS A 144 25.13 -11.06 -11.62
C LYS A 144 24.67 -10.76 -10.19
N GLU A 145 25.60 -10.41 -9.29
CA GLU A 145 25.27 -10.01 -7.92
C GLU A 145 24.36 -8.77 -7.90
N PHE A 146 24.64 -7.79 -8.78
CA PHE A 146 23.80 -6.62 -8.95
C PHE A 146 22.39 -6.99 -9.41
N ASP A 147 22.26 -7.81 -10.44
CA ASP A 147 20.98 -8.24 -11.00
C ASP A 147 20.14 -8.98 -9.95
N GLU A 148 20.76 -9.89 -9.19
CA GLU A 148 20.10 -10.61 -8.09
C GLU A 148 19.63 -9.67 -6.97
N ARG A 149 20.50 -8.74 -6.56
CA ARG A 149 20.16 -7.71 -5.55
C ARG A 149 19.02 -6.83 -6.02
N MET A 150 19.02 -6.41 -7.28
CA MET A 150 17.99 -5.57 -7.84
C MET A 150 16.66 -6.30 -7.99
N ALA A 151 16.67 -7.55 -8.41
CA ALA A 151 15.47 -8.39 -8.46
C ALA A 151 14.83 -8.54 -7.07
N HIS A 152 15.65 -8.79 -6.05
CA HIS A 152 15.19 -8.85 -4.66
C HIS A 152 14.60 -7.52 -4.18
N TYR A 153 15.30 -6.42 -4.42
CA TYR A 153 14.86 -5.07 -4.06
C TYR A 153 13.52 -4.69 -4.70
N LEU A 154 13.37 -4.95 -6.00
CA LEU A 154 12.14 -4.68 -6.74
C LEU A 154 10.97 -5.51 -6.21
N LYS A 155 11.21 -6.79 -5.90
CA LYS A 155 10.19 -7.66 -5.32
C LYS A 155 9.64 -7.10 -4.00
N HIS A 156 10.50 -6.65 -3.10
CA HIS A 156 10.08 -6.09 -1.82
C HIS A 156 9.38 -4.72 -1.92
N ARG A 157 9.65 -3.95 -2.98
CA ARG A 157 8.94 -2.69 -3.25
C ARG A 157 7.57 -2.90 -3.87
N LEU A 158 7.46 -3.81 -4.81
CA LEU A 158 6.20 -4.14 -5.49
C LEU A 158 5.27 -4.97 -4.60
N TYR A 159 5.83 -5.83 -3.74
CA TYR A 159 5.07 -6.74 -2.89
C TYR A 159 5.55 -6.65 -1.43
N PRO A 160 5.31 -5.50 -0.77
CA PRO A 160 5.86 -5.23 0.55
C PRO A 160 5.14 -6.03 1.64
N VAL A 161 5.90 -6.72 2.50
CA VAL A 161 5.39 -7.22 3.77
C VAL A 161 5.45 -6.07 4.78
N LEU A 162 4.29 -5.56 5.17
CA LEU A 162 4.20 -4.45 6.12
C LEU A 162 4.42 -4.94 7.56
N PRO A 163 5.45 -4.47 8.27
CA PRO A 163 5.62 -4.78 9.68
C PRO A 163 4.70 -3.88 10.54
N ASP A 164 4.50 -4.26 11.79
CA ASP A 164 3.73 -3.49 12.78
C ASP A 164 4.52 -2.27 13.28
N TRP A 165 4.66 -1.26 12.43
CA TRP A 165 5.28 0.01 12.80
C TRP A 165 4.38 0.78 13.79
N PRO A 166 4.98 1.48 14.78
CA PRO A 166 4.22 2.24 15.76
C PRO A 166 3.62 3.54 15.19
N VAL A 167 4.11 4.01 14.05
CA VAL A 167 3.72 5.29 13.43
C VAL A 167 3.66 5.13 11.92
N ILE A 168 2.64 5.72 11.30
CA ILE A 168 2.49 5.85 9.86
C ILE A 168 2.49 7.33 9.45
N CYS A 169 3.08 7.64 8.31
CA CYS A 169 3.01 8.94 7.67
C CYS A 169 2.57 8.74 6.22
N PHE A 170 1.54 9.47 5.80
CA PHE A 170 1.01 9.41 4.45
C PHE A 170 0.82 10.82 3.89
N TYR A 171 1.29 11.03 2.66
CA TYR A 171 1.05 12.24 1.89
C TYR A 171 1.08 11.91 0.39
N PRO A 172 0.08 12.34 -0.40
CA PRO A 172 0.15 12.26 -1.85
C PRO A 172 1.01 13.43 -2.39
N MET A 173 1.60 13.25 -3.56
CA MET A 173 2.41 14.29 -4.21
C MET A 173 2.32 14.21 -5.72
N SER A 174 2.64 15.33 -6.38
CA SER A 174 2.78 15.41 -7.84
C SER A 174 4.06 16.17 -8.19
N LYS A 175 4.61 15.90 -9.37
CA LYS A 175 5.75 16.64 -9.91
C LYS A 175 5.29 17.98 -10.50
N ARG A 176 6.04 19.05 -10.23
CA ARG A 176 5.72 20.40 -10.68
C ARG A 176 5.85 20.51 -12.20
N ARG A 177 4.95 21.26 -12.83
CA ARG A 177 4.91 21.53 -14.29
C ARG A 177 4.61 23.00 -14.55
N SER A 178 5.47 23.90 -14.08
CA SER A 178 5.19 25.35 -14.16
C SER A 178 6.44 26.19 -14.40
N GLY A 179 6.41 26.99 -15.46
CA GLY A 179 7.47 27.94 -15.80
C GLY A 179 8.82 27.25 -15.99
N ALA A 180 9.86 27.79 -15.36
CA ALA A 180 11.20 27.20 -15.33
C ALA A 180 11.30 25.96 -14.43
N ASP A 181 10.35 25.77 -13.50
CA ASP A 181 10.30 24.61 -12.62
C ASP A 181 9.35 23.54 -13.19
N ASN A 182 9.73 22.98 -14.33
CA ASN A 182 9.03 21.86 -14.95
C ASN A 182 9.88 20.59 -14.82
N TRP A 183 9.35 19.59 -14.11
CA TRP A 183 10.02 18.30 -13.92
C TRP A 183 10.07 17.44 -15.20
N TYR A 184 9.07 17.59 -16.08
CA TYR A 184 8.94 16.85 -17.33
C TYR A 184 9.50 17.67 -18.50
#